data_AF-A0A3D0DJS7-F1
#
_entry.id   AF-A0A3D0DJS7-F1
#
_cell.length_a   1.000
_cell.length_b   1.000
_cell.length_c   1.000
_cell.angle_alpha   90.00
_cell.angle_beta   90.00
_cell.angle_gamma   90.00
#
_symmetry.space_group_name_H-M   'P 1'
#
loop_
_entity.id
_entity.type
_entity.pdbx_description
1 polymer ?
#
loop_
_entity_poly.entity_id
_entity_poly.type
_entity_poly.pdbx_seq_one_letter_code
_entity_poly.pdbx_strand_id
1 'polypeptide(L)'
;PEFDRMIETPQNTPYHKYDVGRHTVEVMKNVPPTKTMRYAALLHDVGKPDTRTTDDKGQDHFKGHVKVSEKIAGEVLKRLRMDNDTIRDVKKIVLWHDFGLKGDITKKSVRKMLSSMGKEYFDSYVQIKRADIKGQSDYGADESLGYLAQIISFHDEIIEEGNALAISDLAISGKDLINMGIKPGPEMGEILRDLLDKVIEEPALNTSEALTRLVSEMWLHPNI
;
A
#
# COMPACT_ATOMS: atom_id res chain seq x y z
N PRO A 1 -3.05 18.70 18.51
CA PRO A 1 -2.77 19.68 17.45
C PRO A 1 -3.17 19.17 16.07
N GLU A 2 -2.69 17.99 15.62
CA GLU A 2 -3.06 17.47 14.29
C GLU A 2 -4.55 17.16 14.16
N PHE A 3 -5.13 16.49 15.16
CA PHE A 3 -6.55 16.14 15.17
C PHE A 3 -7.47 17.38 15.18
N ASP A 4 -7.05 18.47 15.83
CA ASP A 4 -7.81 19.72 15.86
C ASP A 4 -7.98 20.27 14.44
N ARG A 5 -6.90 20.24 13.63
CA ARG A 5 -6.94 20.61 12.21
C ARG A 5 -7.85 19.70 11.38
N MET A 6 -7.91 18.41 11.71
CA MET A 6 -8.80 17.47 11.03
C MET A 6 -10.28 17.81 11.29
N ILE A 7 -10.63 18.16 12.53
CA ILE A 7 -12.00 18.57 12.90
C ILE A 7 -12.43 19.86 12.17
N GLU A 8 -11.48 20.77 11.93
CA GLU A 8 -11.71 22.02 11.20
C GLU A 8 -11.72 21.86 9.67
N THR A 9 -11.35 20.69 9.15
CA THR A 9 -11.21 20.47 7.70
C THR A 9 -12.47 19.80 7.12
N PRO A 10 -13.32 20.55 6.41
CA PRO A 10 -14.48 19.96 5.73
C PRO A 10 -14.05 19.09 4.54
N GLN A 11 -14.94 18.18 4.15
CA GLN A 11 -14.77 17.31 3.00
C GLN A 11 -15.95 17.48 2.05
N ASN A 12 -15.98 18.58 1.29
CA ASN A 12 -17.09 18.92 0.41
C ASN A 12 -17.12 18.01 -0.83
N THR A 13 -17.65 16.80 -0.67
CA THR A 13 -17.83 15.81 -1.74
C THR A 13 -19.08 14.98 -1.46
N PRO A 14 -19.75 14.42 -2.48
CA PRO A 14 -20.88 13.52 -2.26
C PRO A 14 -20.52 12.29 -1.41
N TYR A 15 -19.26 11.85 -1.46
CA TYR A 15 -18.75 10.67 -0.75
C TYR A 15 -18.63 10.86 0.77
N HIS A 16 -18.58 12.10 1.27
CA HIS A 16 -18.33 12.37 2.69
C HIS A 16 -19.48 13.14 3.33
N LYS A 17 -19.87 12.70 4.54
CA LYS A 17 -20.91 13.33 5.37
C LYS A 17 -20.36 14.03 6.62
N TYR A 18 -19.05 14.00 6.79
CA TYR A 18 -18.32 14.52 7.96
C TYR A 18 -17.10 15.33 7.52
N ASP A 19 -16.60 16.19 8.40
CA ASP A 19 -15.21 16.66 8.34
C ASP A 19 -14.23 15.50 8.60
N VAL A 20 -12.95 15.76 8.33
CA VAL A 20 -11.88 14.75 8.44
C VAL A 20 -11.80 14.16 9.85
N GLY A 21 -11.97 14.97 10.90
CA GLY A 21 -11.86 14.52 12.28
C GLY A 21 -13.02 13.64 12.72
N ARG A 22 -14.27 14.03 12.41
CA ARG A 22 -15.47 13.23 12.71
C ARG A 22 -15.49 11.94 11.88
N HIS A 23 -15.12 12.00 10.61
CA HIS A 23 -14.93 10.82 9.78
C HIS A 23 -13.93 9.84 10.43
N THR A 24 -12.77 10.36 10.85
CA THR A 24 -11.73 9.57 11.53
C THR A 24 -12.24 8.86 12.78
N VAL A 25 -13.08 9.52 13.58
CA VAL A 25 -13.71 8.89 14.77
C VAL A 25 -14.63 7.73 14.37
N GLU A 26 -15.39 7.85 13.27
CA GLU A 26 -16.21 6.75 12.76
C GLU A 26 -15.37 5.59 12.24
N VAL A 27 -14.27 5.85 11.54
CA VAL A 27 -13.31 4.81 11.12
C VAL A 27 -12.74 4.08 12.33
N MET A 28 -12.31 4.83 13.36
CA MET A 28 -11.80 4.24 14.60
C MET A 28 -12.81 3.31 15.27
N LYS A 29 -14.11 3.63 15.27
CA LYS A 29 -15.15 2.75 15.85
C LYS A 29 -15.25 1.40 15.14
N ASN A 30 -14.83 1.32 13.89
CA ASN A 30 -15.03 0.16 13.01
C ASN A 30 -13.77 -0.67 12.73
N VAL A 31 -12.60 -0.29 13.27
CA VAL A 31 -11.40 -1.13 13.24
C VAL A 31 -11.24 -1.99 14.50
N PRO A 32 -10.50 -3.12 14.44
CA PRO A 32 -10.18 -3.90 15.63
C PRO A 32 -9.54 -3.07 16.74
N PRO A 33 -9.80 -3.38 18.03
CA PRO A 33 -9.29 -2.61 19.16
C PRO A 33 -7.82 -2.93 19.50
N THR A 34 -6.97 -3.11 18.48
CA THR A 34 -5.53 -3.32 18.66
C THR A 34 -4.79 -1.98 18.63
N LYS A 35 -3.64 -1.91 19.31
CA LYS A 35 -2.79 -0.69 19.36
C LYS A 35 -2.50 -0.16 17.95
N THR A 36 -2.03 -1.02 17.06
CA THR A 36 -1.66 -0.66 15.68
C THR A 36 -2.86 -0.15 14.88
N MET A 37 -3.99 -0.87 14.90
CA MET A 37 -5.17 -0.45 14.12
C MET A 37 -5.80 0.83 14.65
N ARG A 38 -5.80 1.05 15.97
CA ARG A 38 -6.30 2.29 16.58
C ARG A 38 -5.47 3.51 16.16
N TYR A 39 -4.15 3.39 16.16
CA TYR A 39 -3.29 4.48 15.68
C TYR A 39 -3.36 4.67 14.16
N ALA A 40 -3.43 3.58 13.39
CA ALA A 40 -3.62 3.67 11.94
C ALA A 40 -4.94 4.38 11.60
N ALA A 41 -6.05 3.99 12.22
CA ALA A 41 -7.34 4.64 12.03
C ALA A 41 -7.33 6.11 12.47
N LEU A 42 -6.70 6.44 13.61
CA LEU A 42 -6.60 7.84 14.05
C LEU A 42 -5.80 8.73 13.07
N LEU A 43 -4.83 8.15 12.37
CA LEU A 43 -3.84 8.91 11.59
C LEU A 43 -3.96 8.73 10.07
N HIS A 44 -4.87 7.88 9.56
CA HIS A 44 -4.96 7.56 8.12
C HIS A 44 -5.13 8.82 7.25
N ASP A 45 -5.92 9.77 7.72
CA ASP A 45 -6.29 10.98 7.00
C ASP A 45 -5.66 12.28 7.55
N VAL A 46 -4.69 12.16 8.45
CA VAL A 46 -4.10 13.33 9.14
C VAL A 46 -3.42 14.33 8.17
N GLY A 47 -3.07 13.89 6.95
CA GLY A 47 -2.52 14.73 5.89
C GLY A 47 -3.55 15.42 4.98
N LYS A 48 -4.85 15.13 5.11
CA LYS A 48 -5.91 15.80 4.32
C LYS A 48 -5.90 17.34 4.50
N PRO A 49 -5.76 17.91 5.71
CA PRO A 49 -5.68 19.35 5.89
C PRO A 49 -4.56 20.04 5.08
N ASP A 50 -3.44 19.35 4.86
CA ASP A 50 -2.27 19.88 4.13
C ASP A 50 -2.38 19.72 2.61
N THR A 51 -3.30 18.88 2.14
CA THR A 51 -3.44 18.51 0.72
C THR A 51 -4.79 18.91 0.12
N ARG A 52 -5.62 19.61 0.90
CA ARG A 52 -6.94 20.05 0.46
C ARG A 52 -6.83 21.08 -0.65
N THR A 53 -7.44 20.77 -1.78
CA THR A 53 -7.69 21.70 -2.90
C THR A 53 -9.16 21.67 -3.25
N THR A 54 -9.74 22.80 -3.66
CA THR A 54 -11.16 22.89 -4.06
C THR A 54 -11.24 23.27 -5.53
N ASP A 55 -12.05 22.55 -6.30
CA ASP A 55 -12.26 22.87 -7.72
C ASP A 55 -13.31 23.97 -7.93
N ASP A 56 -13.48 24.40 -9.18
CA ASP A 56 -14.42 25.47 -9.57
C ASP A 56 -15.90 25.13 -9.26
N LYS A 57 -16.22 23.86 -8.98
CA LYS A 57 -17.55 23.39 -8.60
C LYS A 57 -17.71 23.30 -7.07
N GLY A 58 -16.71 23.70 -6.31
CA GLY A 58 -16.70 23.64 -4.85
C GLY A 58 -16.41 22.25 -4.28
N GLN A 59 -15.94 21.29 -5.10
CA GLN A 59 -15.61 19.95 -4.62
C GLN A 59 -14.19 19.89 -4.09
N ASP A 60 -14.03 19.31 -2.90
CA ASP A 60 -12.73 19.14 -2.28
C ASP A 60 -12.01 17.88 -2.79
N HIS A 61 -10.71 18.02 -3.04
CA HIS A 61 -9.79 16.96 -3.45
C HIS A 61 -8.62 16.89 -2.49
N PHE A 62 -8.16 15.68 -2.19
CA PHE A 62 -7.08 15.40 -1.24
C PHE A 62 -5.98 14.55 -1.89
N LYS A 63 -5.54 14.95 -3.09
CA LYS A 63 -4.58 14.15 -3.87
C LYS A 63 -3.25 14.07 -3.13
N GLY A 64 -2.75 12.84 -2.96
CA GLY A 64 -1.47 12.58 -2.29
C GLY A 64 -1.51 12.63 -0.76
N HIS A 65 -2.70 12.77 -0.14
CA HIS A 65 -2.84 12.83 1.31
C HIS A 65 -2.20 11.62 2.01
N VAL A 66 -2.30 10.41 1.46
CA VAL A 66 -1.71 9.19 2.06
C VAL A 66 -0.22 9.31 2.38
N LYS A 67 0.58 9.96 1.50
CA LYS A 67 2.02 10.16 1.72
C LYS A 67 2.28 11.20 2.80
N VAL A 68 1.47 12.24 2.85
CA VAL A 68 1.54 13.28 3.89
C VAL A 68 1.10 12.71 5.24
N SER A 69 0.01 11.95 5.26
CA SER A 69 -0.48 11.22 6.44
C SER A 69 0.56 10.24 6.96
N GLU A 70 1.21 9.46 6.10
CA GLU A 70 2.27 8.53 6.50
C GLU A 70 3.44 9.25 7.20
N LYS A 71 3.86 10.39 6.64
CA LYS A 71 4.93 11.21 7.21
C LYS A 71 4.52 11.75 8.59
N ILE A 72 3.36 12.40 8.68
CA ILE A 72 2.84 12.98 9.93
C ILE A 72 2.61 11.89 10.97
N ALA A 73 2.07 10.73 10.60
CA ALA A 73 1.87 9.60 11.50
C ALA A 73 3.20 9.16 12.13
N GLY A 74 4.26 9.06 11.34
CA GLY A 74 5.60 8.78 11.85
C GLY A 74 6.11 9.82 12.84
N GLU A 75 5.90 11.10 12.57
CA GLU A 75 6.30 12.20 13.47
C GLU A 75 5.50 12.20 14.77
N VAL A 76 4.17 12.04 14.69
CA VAL A 76 3.28 11.95 15.85
C VAL A 76 3.68 10.78 16.76
N LEU A 77 3.84 9.59 16.20
CA LEU A 77 4.16 8.39 16.98
C LEU A 77 5.55 8.45 17.61
N LYS A 78 6.52 9.10 16.95
CA LYS A 78 7.84 9.39 17.55
C LYS A 78 7.72 10.33 18.74
N ARG A 79 6.91 11.40 18.65
CA ARG A 79 6.66 12.30 19.79
C ARG A 79 5.96 11.59 20.94
N LEU A 80 5.08 10.64 20.64
CA LEU A 80 4.45 9.75 21.61
C LEU A 80 5.37 8.63 22.13
N ARG A 81 6.62 8.55 21.64
CA ARG A 81 7.63 7.54 22.03
C ARG A 81 7.17 6.09 21.81
N MET A 82 6.45 5.85 20.71
CA MET A 82 6.09 4.48 20.30
C MET A 82 7.33 3.71 19.82
N ASP A 83 7.28 2.39 19.94
CA ASP A 83 8.32 1.49 19.44
C ASP A 83 8.41 1.52 17.91
N ASN A 84 9.60 1.20 17.37
CA ASN A 84 9.89 1.27 15.94
C ASN A 84 8.99 0.35 15.10
N ASP A 85 8.60 -0.81 15.63
CA ASP A 85 7.71 -1.74 14.96
C ASP A 85 6.30 -1.14 14.81
N THR A 86 5.74 -0.58 15.89
CA THR A 86 4.46 0.12 15.86
C THR A 86 4.50 1.30 14.88
N ILE A 87 5.58 2.09 14.87
CA ILE A 87 5.72 3.20 13.93
C ILE A 87 5.74 2.68 12.48
N ARG A 88 6.55 1.65 12.20
CA ARG A 88 6.63 1.03 10.86
C ARG A 88 5.27 0.54 10.40
N ASP A 89 4.58 -0.23 11.25
CA ASP A 89 3.33 -0.89 10.90
C ASP A 89 2.21 0.13 10.68
N VAL A 90 2.07 1.12 11.57
CA VAL A 90 1.08 2.19 11.41
C VAL A 90 1.34 2.99 10.15
N LYS A 91 2.59 3.41 9.89
CA LYS A 91 2.94 4.12 8.65
C LYS A 91 2.54 3.30 7.42
N LYS A 92 2.82 2.00 7.41
CA LYS A 92 2.48 1.14 6.29
C LYS A 92 0.98 1.08 6.04
N ILE A 93 0.17 0.85 7.08
CA ILE A 93 -1.29 0.80 6.96
C ILE A 93 -1.84 2.16 6.48
N VAL A 94 -1.35 3.27 7.04
CA VAL A 94 -1.74 4.63 6.64
C VAL A 94 -1.39 4.92 5.18
N LEU A 95 -0.24 4.51 4.68
CA LEU A 95 0.15 4.76 3.29
C LEU A 95 -0.76 4.04 2.29
N TRP A 96 -1.20 2.83 2.62
CA TRP A 96 -1.92 1.95 1.70
C TRP A 96 -3.44 1.97 1.88
N HIS A 97 -3.98 2.60 2.93
CA HIS A 97 -5.41 2.56 3.23
C HIS A 97 -6.29 3.03 2.06
N ASP A 98 -5.84 4.01 1.26
CA ASP A 98 -6.63 4.58 0.17
C ASP A 98 -6.49 3.84 -1.18
N PHE A 99 -5.65 2.79 -1.25
CA PHE A 99 -5.46 2.03 -2.49
C PHE A 99 -6.79 1.45 -3.01
N GLY A 100 -6.96 1.43 -4.33
CA GLY A 100 -8.06 0.69 -4.98
C GLY A 100 -9.46 1.28 -4.82
N LEU A 101 -9.63 2.58 -4.53
CA LEU A 101 -10.97 3.19 -4.49
C LEU A 101 -11.58 3.50 -5.87
N LYS A 102 -10.79 3.54 -6.94
CA LYS A 102 -11.25 3.99 -8.26
C LYS A 102 -10.47 3.32 -9.38
N GLY A 103 -11.17 2.99 -10.46
CA GLY A 103 -10.58 2.51 -11.72
C GLY A 103 -10.48 0.99 -11.82
N ASP A 104 -9.91 0.52 -12.94
CA ASP A 104 -9.77 -0.90 -13.23
C ASP A 104 -8.70 -1.54 -12.34
N ILE A 105 -9.15 -2.20 -11.27
CA ILE A 105 -8.29 -3.03 -10.44
C ILE A 105 -7.92 -4.27 -11.25
N THR A 106 -6.63 -4.48 -11.42
CA THR A 106 -6.09 -5.66 -12.11
C THR A 106 -5.31 -6.53 -11.14
N LYS A 107 -5.27 -7.84 -11.38
CA LYS A 107 -4.43 -8.79 -10.61
C LYS A 107 -2.97 -8.34 -10.53
N LYS A 108 -2.45 -7.77 -11.62
CA LYS A 108 -1.13 -7.12 -11.68
C LYS A 108 -0.98 -5.96 -10.68
N SER A 109 -1.96 -5.06 -10.61
CA SER A 109 -1.93 -3.95 -9.64
C SER A 109 -1.97 -4.45 -8.20
N VAL A 110 -2.69 -5.54 -7.93
CA VAL A 110 -2.72 -6.17 -6.60
C VAL A 110 -1.39 -6.85 -6.26
N ARG A 111 -0.72 -7.53 -7.21
CA ARG A 111 0.67 -8.02 -7.00
C ARG A 111 1.63 -6.90 -6.63
N LYS A 112 1.59 -5.78 -7.37
CA LYS A 112 2.41 -4.60 -7.05
C LYS A 112 2.12 -4.06 -5.66
N MET A 113 0.85 -3.95 -5.30
CA MET A 113 0.41 -3.52 -3.97
C MET A 113 0.98 -4.46 -2.91
N LEU A 114 0.81 -5.78 -3.04
CA LEU A 114 1.29 -6.78 -2.08
C LEU A 114 2.81 -6.78 -1.94
N SER A 115 3.54 -6.67 -3.06
CA SER A 115 5.00 -6.61 -3.06
C SER A 115 5.51 -5.33 -2.38
N SER A 116 4.91 -4.18 -2.69
CA SER A 116 5.33 -2.87 -2.15
C SER A 116 4.91 -2.68 -0.69
N MET A 117 3.72 -3.16 -0.34
CA MET A 117 3.18 -3.05 1.01
C MET A 117 3.85 -4.07 1.95
N GLY A 118 4.06 -5.29 1.47
CA GLY A 118 4.27 -6.49 2.28
C GLY A 118 2.95 -7.25 2.39
N LYS A 119 2.93 -8.53 1.97
CA LYS A 119 1.73 -9.37 1.95
C LYS A 119 1.16 -9.59 3.35
N GLU A 120 2.00 -9.54 4.38
CA GLU A 120 1.63 -9.63 5.79
C GLU A 120 0.72 -8.50 6.28
N TYR A 121 0.67 -7.37 5.56
CA TYR A 121 -0.20 -6.24 5.91
C TYR A 121 -1.58 -6.32 5.24
N PHE A 122 -1.84 -7.32 4.39
CA PHE A 122 -3.08 -7.38 3.60
C PHE A 122 -4.33 -7.38 4.46
N ASP A 123 -4.36 -8.16 5.54
CA ASP A 123 -5.50 -8.19 6.46
C ASP A 123 -5.73 -6.83 7.14
N SER A 124 -4.65 -6.14 7.53
CA SER A 124 -4.74 -4.81 8.13
C SER A 124 -5.25 -3.77 7.12
N TYR A 125 -4.83 -3.88 5.85
CA TYR A 125 -5.36 -3.10 4.74
C TYR A 125 -6.87 -3.33 4.56
N VAL A 126 -7.32 -4.58 4.53
CA VAL A 126 -8.76 -4.90 4.40
C VAL A 126 -9.55 -4.32 5.58
N GLN A 127 -9.03 -4.44 6.80
CA GLN A 127 -9.70 -3.92 8.01
C GLN A 127 -9.83 -2.39 8.00
N ILE A 128 -8.75 -1.66 7.71
CA ILE A 128 -8.80 -0.19 7.66
C ILE A 128 -9.70 0.28 6.52
N LYS A 129 -9.64 -0.39 5.35
CA LYS A 129 -10.43 -0.03 4.17
C LYS A 129 -11.93 -0.21 4.38
N ARG A 130 -12.34 -1.33 4.99
CA ARG A 130 -13.74 -1.56 5.36
C ARG A 130 -14.25 -0.51 6.35
N ALA A 131 -13.42 -0.16 7.33
CA ALA A 131 -13.77 0.84 8.34
C ALA A 131 -13.90 2.24 7.73
N ASP A 132 -13.00 2.61 6.81
CA ASP A 132 -13.02 3.86 6.05
C ASP A 132 -14.30 3.98 5.21
N ILE A 133 -14.60 2.97 4.36
CA ILE A 133 -15.83 2.93 3.56
C ILE A 133 -17.08 3.07 4.45
N LYS A 134 -17.10 2.39 5.60
CA LYS A 134 -18.24 2.47 6.55
C LYS A 134 -18.35 3.85 7.25
N GLY A 135 -17.23 4.56 7.37
CA GLY A 135 -17.17 5.92 7.92
C GLY A 135 -17.58 7.01 6.91
N GLN A 136 -17.81 6.66 5.66
CA GLN A 136 -18.22 7.57 4.57
C GLN A 136 -19.75 7.69 4.45
N SER A 137 -20.22 8.44 3.46
CA SER A 137 -21.64 8.46 3.09
C SER A 137 -22.05 7.18 2.34
N ASP A 138 -23.35 7.01 2.11
CA ASP A 138 -23.85 5.87 1.32
C ASP A 138 -23.57 6.02 -0.18
N TYR A 139 -23.18 7.23 -0.63
CA TYR A 139 -22.85 7.50 -2.03
C TYR A 139 -21.57 6.75 -2.43
N GLY A 140 -21.70 5.80 -3.37
CA GLY A 140 -20.58 5.00 -3.86
C GLY A 140 -20.10 3.91 -2.89
N ALA A 141 -20.84 3.64 -1.80
CA ALA A 141 -20.47 2.64 -0.82
C ALA A 141 -20.46 1.21 -1.41
N ASP A 142 -21.51 0.83 -2.14
CA ASP A 142 -21.60 -0.50 -2.78
C ASP A 142 -20.50 -0.70 -3.83
N GLU A 143 -20.19 0.35 -4.60
CA GLU A 143 -19.10 0.34 -5.58
C GLU A 143 -17.74 0.14 -4.89
N SER A 144 -17.48 0.89 -3.81
CA SER A 144 -16.24 0.77 -3.04
C SER A 144 -16.09 -0.61 -2.38
N LEU A 145 -17.20 -1.20 -1.91
CA LEU A 145 -17.23 -2.57 -1.40
C LEU A 145 -16.99 -3.60 -2.51
N GLY A 146 -17.53 -3.38 -3.70
CA GLY A 146 -17.28 -4.20 -4.89
C GLY A 146 -15.81 -4.22 -5.28
N TYR A 147 -15.16 -3.05 -5.31
CA TYR A 147 -13.72 -2.92 -5.53
C TYR A 147 -12.89 -3.66 -4.47
N LEU A 148 -13.25 -3.51 -3.19
CA LEU A 148 -12.56 -4.22 -2.13
C LEU A 148 -12.72 -5.75 -2.25
N ALA A 149 -13.92 -6.23 -2.60
CA ALA A 149 -14.16 -7.65 -2.84
C ALA A 149 -13.32 -8.19 -4.01
N GLN A 150 -13.18 -7.41 -5.08
CA GLN A 150 -12.32 -7.76 -6.21
C GLN A 150 -10.84 -7.83 -5.82
N ILE A 151 -10.35 -6.91 -4.99
CA ILE A 151 -8.97 -6.94 -4.47
C ILE A 151 -8.74 -8.20 -3.63
N ILE A 152 -9.70 -8.56 -2.78
CA ILE A 152 -9.64 -9.79 -1.96
C ILE A 152 -9.59 -11.03 -2.86
N SER A 153 -10.45 -11.13 -3.87
CA SER A 153 -10.43 -12.23 -4.83
C SER A 153 -9.07 -12.36 -5.52
N PHE A 154 -8.51 -11.25 -6.03
CA PHE A 154 -7.19 -11.29 -6.67
C PHE A 154 -6.08 -11.63 -5.69
N HIS A 155 -6.14 -11.16 -4.45
CA HIS A 155 -5.19 -11.55 -3.42
C HIS A 155 -5.20 -13.07 -3.23
N ASP A 156 -6.37 -13.66 -3.04
CA ASP A 156 -6.50 -15.10 -2.77
C ASP A 156 -5.95 -15.93 -3.93
N GLU A 157 -6.27 -15.55 -5.18
CA GLU A 157 -5.71 -16.19 -6.36
C GLU A 157 -4.18 -16.02 -6.46
N ILE A 158 -3.62 -14.84 -6.14
CA ILE A 158 -2.17 -14.58 -6.17
C ILE A 158 -1.43 -15.48 -5.17
N ILE A 159 -2.01 -15.67 -3.98
CA ILE A 159 -1.45 -16.53 -2.94
C ILE A 159 -1.57 -18.00 -3.33
N GLU A 160 -2.72 -18.43 -3.85
CA GLU A 160 -2.95 -19.80 -4.32
C GLU A 160 -2.01 -20.20 -5.47
N GLU A 161 -1.79 -19.29 -6.43
CA GLU A 161 -0.87 -19.49 -7.55
C GLU A 161 0.62 -19.43 -7.14
N GLY A 162 0.93 -19.10 -5.87
CA GLY A 162 2.31 -19.00 -5.40
C GLY A 162 3.14 -17.94 -6.12
N ASN A 163 2.50 -16.83 -6.55
CA ASN A 163 3.21 -15.74 -7.24
C ASN A 163 4.31 -15.17 -6.32
N ALA A 164 5.49 -14.88 -6.87
CA ALA A 164 6.56 -14.23 -6.11
C ALA A 164 6.24 -12.76 -5.82
N LEU A 165 6.34 -12.38 -4.56
CA LEU A 165 5.99 -11.03 -4.06
C LEU A 165 7.17 -10.35 -3.36
N ALA A 166 8.21 -11.10 -3.00
CA ALA A 166 9.44 -10.60 -2.41
C ALA A 166 10.67 -11.23 -3.10
N ILE A 167 11.85 -10.62 -2.90
CA ILE A 167 13.12 -11.16 -3.42
C ILE A 167 13.36 -12.59 -2.96
N SER A 168 12.94 -12.93 -1.74
CA SER A 168 13.04 -14.29 -1.19
C SER A 168 12.19 -15.32 -1.92
N ASP A 169 11.19 -14.88 -2.70
CA ASP A 169 10.29 -15.76 -3.46
C ASP A 169 10.83 -16.03 -4.89
N LEU A 170 11.92 -15.36 -5.30
CA LEU A 170 12.51 -15.56 -6.61
C LEU A 170 13.09 -16.97 -6.75
N ALA A 171 12.93 -17.55 -7.94
CA ALA A 171 13.48 -18.87 -8.29
C ALA A 171 15.01 -18.89 -8.46
N ILE A 172 15.67 -17.75 -8.24
CA ILE A 172 17.13 -17.63 -8.15
C ILE A 172 17.51 -16.81 -6.92
N SER A 173 18.68 -17.08 -6.38
CA SER A 173 19.27 -16.42 -5.22
C SER A 173 20.53 -15.65 -5.58
N GLY A 174 21.06 -14.87 -4.62
CA GLY A 174 22.38 -14.24 -4.79
C GLY A 174 23.51 -15.26 -5.02
N LYS A 175 23.40 -16.49 -4.50
CA LYS A 175 24.37 -17.55 -4.76
C LYS A 175 24.36 -17.98 -6.24
N ASP A 176 23.18 -18.03 -6.85
CA ASP A 176 23.05 -18.37 -8.26
C ASP A 176 23.67 -17.28 -9.13
N LEU A 177 23.42 -16.00 -8.80
CA LEU A 177 24.08 -14.87 -9.46
C LEU A 177 25.62 -14.94 -9.37
N ILE A 178 26.16 -15.33 -8.21
CA ILE A 178 27.62 -15.52 -8.04
C ILE A 178 28.14 -16.64 -8.96
N ASN A 179 27.44 -17.77 -9.01
CA ASN A 179 27.81 -18.89 -9.87
C ASN A 179 27.76 -18.53 -11.36
N MET A 180 26.92 -17.56 -11.74
CA MET A 180 26.85 -17.01 -13.09
C MET A 180 27.96 -15.98 -13.40
N GLY A 181 28.76 -15.58 -12.41
CA GLY A 181 29.87 -14.64 -12.58
C GLY A 181 29.59 -13.21 -12.11
N ILE A 182 28.43 -12.94 -11.50
CA ILE A 182 28.15 -11.64 -10.88
C ILE A 182 28.97 -11.51 -9.59
N LYS A 183 29.70 -10.41 -9.44
CA LYS A 183 30.49 -10.16 -8.23
C LYS A 183 29.57 -9.80 -7.06
N PRO A 184 29.83 -10.32 -5.84
CA PRO A 184 29.10 -9.88 -4.65
C PRO A 184 29.22 -8.37 -4.44
N GLY A 185 28.09 -7.70 -4.19
CA GLY A 185 28.05 -6.25 -3.96
C GLY A 185 26.62 -5.68 -3.92
N PRO A 186 26.46 -4.37 -3.67
CA PRO A 186 25.15 -3.70 -3.62
C PRO A 186 24.32 -3.88 -4.90
N GLU A 187 24.98 -3.92 -6.06
CA GLU A 187 24.36 -4.14 -7.38
C GLU A 187 23.59 -5.46 -7.46
N MET A 188 23.99 -6.50 -6.71
CA MET A 188 23.26 -7.77 -6.68
C MET A 188 21.84 -7.59 -6.15
N GLY A 189 21.66 -6.72 -5.17
CA GLY A 189 20.34 -6.38 -4.66
C GLY A 189 19.50 -5.63 -5.69
N GLU A 190 20.12 -4.83 -6.56
CA GLU A 190 19.46 -4.13 -7.66
C GLU A 190 19.00 -5.13 -8.73
N ILE A 191 19.87 -6.06 -9.13
CA ILE A 191 19.52 -7.15 -10.06
C ILE A 191 18.32 -7.94 -9.56
N LEU A 192 18.33 -8.38 -8.29
CA LEU A 192 17.21 -9.14 -7.72
C LEU A 192 15.92 -8.30 -7.63
N ARG A 193 16.01 -6.99 -7.41
CA ARG A 193 14.85 -6.08 -7.45
C ARG A 193 14.29 -5.96 -8.86
N ASP A 194 15.14 -5.77 -9.86
CA ASP A 194 14.72 -5.66 -11.27
C ASP A 194 14.07 -6.95 -11.78
N LEU A 195 14.59 -8.11 -11.35
CA LEU A 195 13.98 -9.41 -11.64
C LEU A 195 12.61 -9.56 -10.96
N LEU A 196 12.50 -9.17 -9.69
CA LEU A 196 11.22 -9.17 -8.99
C LEU A 196 10.21 -8.27 -9.70
N ASP A 197 10.60 -7.07 -10.12
CA ASP A 197 9.71 -6.18 -10.87
C ASP A 197 9.19 -6.82 -12.16
N LYS A 198 10.05 -7.51 -12.91
CA LYS A 198 9.63 -8.27 -14.11
C LYS A 198 8.69 -9.43 -13.77
N VAL A 199 8.95 -10.15 -12.68
CA VAL A 199 8.09 -11.26 -12.22
C VAL A 199 6.73 -10.75 -11.71
N ILE A 200 6.68 -9.59 -11.08
CA ILE A 200 5.42 -8.94 -10.67
C ILE A 200 4.58 -8.56 -11.89
N GLU A 201 5.23 -8.15 -12.98
CA GLU A 201 4.56 -7.89 -14.27
C GLU A 201 4.07 -9.20 -14.90
N GLU A 202 4.94 -10.21 -15.01
CA GLU A 202 4.70 -11.50 -15.64
C GLU A 202 5.14 -12.66 -14.71
N PRO A 203 4.22 -13.21 -13.89
CA PRO A 203 4.55 -14.23 -12.87
C PRO A 203 5.20 -15.51 -13.42
N ALA A 204 4.89 -15.85 -14.68
CA ALA A 204 5.46 -17.02 -15.35
C ALA A 204 6.99 -16.94 -15.52
N LEU A 205 7.59 -15.74 -15.40
CA LEU A 205 9.04 -15.57 -15.44
C LEU A 205 9.75 -16.12 -14.20
N ASN A 206 9.05 -16.45 -13.12
CA ASN A 206 9.66 -16.93 -11.88
C ASN A 206 10.11 -18.40 -11.95
N THR A 207 10.96 -18.72 -12.92
CA THR A 207 11.62 -20.01 -13.05
C THR A 207 13.13 -19.79 -13.09
N SER A 208 13.89 -20.76 -12.56
CA SER A 208 15.36 -20.65 -12.55
C SER A 208 15.92 -20.43 -13.96
N GLU A 209 15.37 -21.14 -14.97
CA GLU A 209 15.76 -21.00 -16.37
C GLU A 209 15.47 -19.60 -16.93
N ALA A 210 14.23 -19.10 -16.79
CA ALA A 210 13.86 -17.80 -17.33
C ALA A 210 14.62 -16.65 -16.67
N LEU A 211 14.79 -16.68 -15.34
CA LEU A 211 15.53 -15.65 -14.61
C LEU A 211 17.04 -15.70 -14.93
N THR A 212 17.64 -16.89 -15.04
CA THR A 212 19.06 -17.04 -15.45
C THR A 212 19.28 -16.49 -16.86
N ARG A 213 18.34 -16.74 -17.78
CA ARG A 213 18.41 -16.17 -19.13
C ARG A 213 18.33 -14.65 -19.10
N LEU A 214 17.38 -14.07 -18.37
CA LEU A 214 17.26 -12.62 -18.20
C LEU A 214 18.54 -12.01 -17.62
N VAL A 215 19.13 -12.65 -16.60
CA VAL A 215 20.39 -12.20 -16.00
C VAL A 215 21.52 -12.20 -17.03
N SER A 216 21.60 -13.25 -17.83
CA SER A 216 22.63 -13.40 -18.87
C SER A 216 22.49 -12.31 -19.94
N GLU A 217 21.28 -12.07 -20.44
CA GLU A 217 20.99 -11.08 -21.49
C GLU A 217 21.19 -9.62 -21.04
N MET A 218 20.92 -9.32 -19.77
CA MET A 218 20.89 -7.93 -19.29
C MET A 218 22.18 -7.49 -18.59
N TRP A 219 22.95 -8.39 -17.97
CA TRP A 219 24.12 -8.02 -17.15
C TRP A 219 25.42 -8.71 -17.54
N LEU A 220 25.39 -9.92 -18.09
CA LEU A 220 26.62 -10.64 -18.48
C LEU A 220 26.94 -10.46 -19.96
N HIS A 221 25.90 -10.43 -20.78
CA HIS A 221 25.96 -10.20 -22.22
C HIS A 221 24.94 -9.13 -22.65
N PRO A 222 24.92 -7.94 -22.02
CA PRO A 222 24.11 -6.83 -22.52
C PRO A 222 24.56 -6.56 -23.94
N ASN A 223 23.70 -6.87 -24.91
CA ASN A 223 23.91 -6.82 -26.36
C ASN A 223 25.23 -6.17 -26.83
N ILE A 224 26.05 -7.00 -27.48
CA ILE A 224 26.85 -6.59 -28.65
C ILE A 224 25.90 -6.04 -29.71
#